data_AF-A0A174RY51-F1
#
_entry.id   AF-A0A174RY51-F1
#
_cell.length_a   1.000
_cell.length_b   1.000
_cell.length_c   1.000
_cell.angle_alpha   90.00
_cell.angle_beta   90.00
_cell.angle_gamma   90.00
#
_symmetry.space_group_name_H-M   'P 1'
#
loop_
_entity.id
_entity.type
_entity.pdbx_description
1 polymer ?
#
loop_
_entity_poly.entity_id
_entity_poly.type
_entity_poly.pdbx_seq_one_letter_code
_entity_poly.pdbx_strand_id
1 'polypeptide(L)' 'MKIEHFAMYVIDLEAVKDFFVRYFNAVSDNMYHNKKTDFKSYFLSFDDGSRL' A
#
# COMPACT_ATOMS: atom_id res chain seq x y z
N MET A 1 3.58 -8.00 21.27
CA MET A 1 4.37 -7.76 20.04
C MET A 1 3.51 -8.18 18.86
N LYS A 2 3.20 -7.28 17.91
CA LYS A 2 2.38 -7.55 16.72
C LYS A 2 3.08 -6.93 15.50
N ILE A 3 2.97 -7.56 14.34
CA ILE A 3 3.43 -6.97 13.07
C ILE A 3 2.44 -5.86 12.69
N GLU A 4 2.92 -4.64 12.51
CA GLU A 4 2.07 -3.48 12.23
C GLU A 4 1.80 -3.35 10.73
N HIS A 5 2.84 -3.44 9.90
CA HIS A 5 2.74 -3.51 8.45
C HIS A 5 3.87 -4.35 7.85
N PHE A 6 3.71 -4.70 6.58
CA PHE A 6 4.78 -5.20 5.71
C PHE A 6 4.84 -4.33 4.46
N ALA A 7 6.03 -4.13 3.88
CA ALA A 7 6.20 -3.29 2.70
C ALA A 7 6.72 -4.12 1.53
N MET A 8 6.36 -3.73 0.30
CA MET A 8 6.81 -4.36 -0.93
C MET A 8 7.14 -3.32 -1.99
N TYR A 9 8.32 -3.44 -2.62
CA TYR A 9 8.62 -2.67 -3.82
C TYR A 9 7.93 -3.27 -5.03
N VAL A 10 7.35 -2.40 -5.85
CA VAL A 10 6.59 -2.77 -7.04
C VAL A 10 7.01 -1.90 -8.22
N ILE A 11 6.87 -2.44 -9.43
CA ILE A 11 7.20 -1.72 -10.66
C ILE A 11 6.09 -0.73 -11.01
N ASP A 12 4.82 -1.14 -10.84
CA ASP A 12 3.65 -0.32 -11.11
C ASP A 12 2.80 -0.18 -9.83
N LEU A 13 2.87 1.00 -9.23
CA LEU A 13 2.23 1.27 -7.94
C LEU A 13 0.70 1.31 -8.04
N GLU A 14 0.16 1.85 -9.12
CA GLU A 14 -1.29 1.96 -9.31
C GLU A 14 -1.91 0.59 -9.60
N ALA A 15 -1.27 -0.20 -10.47
CA ALA A 15 -1.75 -1.53 -10.80
C ALA A 15 -1.78 -2.46 -9.58
N VAL A 16 -0.78 -2.37 -8.69
CA VAL A 16 -0.74 -3.18 -7.47
C VAL A 16 -1.76 -2.70 -6.45
N LYS A 17 -1.89 -1.39 -6.23
CA LYS A 17 -2.94 -0.82 -5.38
C LYS A 17 -4.32 -1.31 -5.84
N ASP A 18 -4.63 -1.18 -7.14
CA ASP A 18 -5.91 -1.59 -7.71
C ASP A 18 -6.16 -3.10 -7.58
N PHE A 19 -5.11 -3.93 -7.71
CA PHE A 19 -5.20 -5.37 -7.47
C PHE A 19 -5.65 -5.69 -6.04
N PHE A 20 -5.01 -5.09 -5.04
CA PHE A 20 -5.37 -5.33 -3.64
C PHE A 20 -6.74 -4.76 -3.27
N VAL A 21 -7.09 -3.58 -3.78
CA VAL A 21 -8.42 -2.99 -3.60
C VAL A 21 -9.50 -3.90 -4.20
N ARG A 22 -9.30 -4.38 -5.43
CA ARG A 22 -10.30 -5.18 -6.16
C ARG A 22 -10.47 -6.59 -5.62
N TYR A 23 -9.39 -7.28 -5.27
CA TYR A 23 -9.42 -8.70 -4.96
C TYR A 23 -9.35 -9.02 -3.47
N PHE A 24 -8.89 -8.07 -2.65
CA PHE A 24 -8.69 -8.27 -1.21
C PHE A 24 -9.47 -7.25 -0.36
N ASN A 25 -10.36 -6.46 -0.98
CA ASN A 25 -11.09 -5.36 -0.32
C ASN A 25 -10.17 -4.40 0.45
N ALA A 26 -8.93 -4.22 -0.02
CA ALA A 26 -8.04 -3.29 0.61
C ALA A 26 -8.54 -1.85 0.44
N VAL A 27 -8.32 -1.01 1.46
CA VAL A 27 -8.58 0.42 1.41
C VAL A 27 -7.25 1.15 1.34
N SER A 28 -7.00 1.83 0.22
CA SER A 28 -5.82 2.67 0.03
C SER A 28 -5.98 4.01 0.73
N ASP A 29 -4.88 4.52 1.27
CA ASP A 29 -4.75 5.92 1.66
C ASP A 29 -4.40 6.83 0.48
N ASN A 30 -4.03 8.08 0.78
CA ASN A 30 -3.53 9.03 -0.20
C ASN A 30 -2.08 8.70 -0.57
N MET A 31 -1.76 8.80 -1.87
CA MET A 31 -0.40 8.59 -2.36
C MET A 31 0.60 9.48 -1.62
N TYR A 32 1.56 8.84 -0.94
CA TYR A 32 2.74 9.52 -0.48
C TYR A 32 3.69 9.75 -1.65
N HIS A 33 4.28 10.94 -1.75
CA HIS A 33 5.29 11.25 -2.76
C HIS A 33 6.41 12.08 -2.17
N ASN A 34 7.60 11.50 -2.13
CA ASN A 34 8.82 12.23 -1.81
C ASN A 34 9.39 12.86 -3.08
N LYS A 35 9.17 14.16 -3.26
CA LYS A 35 9.64 14.92 -4.43
C LYS A 35 11.15 14.96 -4.61
N LYS A 36 11.95 14.69 -3.56
CA LYS A 36 13.42 14.70 -3.65
C LYS A 36 13.98 13.41 -4.25
N THR A 37 13.36 12.28 -3.94
CA THR A 37 13.81 10.95 -4.39
C THR A 37 12.89 10.31 -5.43
N ASP A 38 11.79 11.00 -5.77
CA ASP A 38 10.66 10.52 -6.55
C ASP A 38 10.00 9.23 -6.02
N PHE A 39 10.26 8.89 -4.75
CA PHE A 39 9.67 7.72 -4.12
C PHE A 39 8.17 7.93 -3.88
N LYS A 40 7.37 6.93 -4.25
CA LYS A 40 5.92 6.91 -4.07
C LYS A 40 5.48 5.64 -3.37
N SER A 41 4.47 5.75 -2.52
CA SER A 41 3.90 4.61 -1.80
C SER A 41 2.45 4.85 -1.43
N TYR A 42 1.74 3.76 -1.16
CA TYR A 42 0.44 3.73 -0.52
C TYR A 42 0.53 2.87 0.74
N PHE A 43 -0.31 3.15 1.73
CA PHE A 43 -0.69 2.15 2.72
C PHE A 43 -2.06 1.57 2.35
N LEU A 44 -2.14 0.25 2.40
CA LEU A 44 -3.32 -0.54 2.18
C LEU A 44 -3.76 -1.14 3.50
N SER A 45 -4.96 -0.76 3.95
CA SER A 45 -5.60 -1.33 5.14
C SER A 45 -6.60 -2.41 4.76
N PHE A 46 -6.70 -3.45 5.59
CA PHE A 46 -7.67 -4.53 5.47
C PHE A 46 -8.65 -4.50 6.65
N ASP A 47 -9.69 -5.33 6.63
CA ASP A 47 -10.72 -5.37 7.69
C ASP A 47 -10.15 -5.58 9.10
N ASP A 48 -9.09 -6.38 9.23
CA ASP A 48 -8.29 -6.53 10.44
C ASP A 48 -6.86 -6.96 10.07
N GLY A 49 -5.94 -6.84 11.02
CA GLY A 49 -4.59 -7.35 10.91
C GLY A 49 -3.55 -6.26 10.66
N SER A 50 -2.57 -6.59 9.83
CA SER A 50 -1.46 -5.71 9.45
C SER A 50 -1.78 -4.98 8.16
N ARG A 51 -1.19 -3.80 7.96
CA ARG A 51 -1.29 -3.06 6.69
C ARG A 51 -0.24 -3.55 5.70
N LEU A 52 -0.47 -3.27 4.42
CA LEU A 52 0.49 -3.43 3.34
C LEU A 52 0.98 -2.07 2.85
#